data_AF-A0AAD4IXV6-F1
#
_entry.id   AF-A0AAD4IXV6-F1
#
_cell.length_a   1.000
_cell.length_b   1.000
_cell.length_c   1.000
_cell.angle_alpha   90.00
_cell.angle_beta   90.00
_cell.angle_gamma   90.00
#
_symmetry.space_group_name_H-M   'P 1'
#
loop_
_entity.id
_entity.type
_entity.pdbx_description
1 polymer ?
#
loop_
_entity_poly.entity_id
_entity_poly.type
_entity_poly.pdbx_seq_one_letter_code
_entity_poly.pdbx_strand_id
1 'polypeptide(L)'
;MGESLNDLGYEQMVNLIEDMDTSLKVIRERKYKSLNGRIDTTRKKVRNVEEIHKGLLLQCEARMEDPHYGLVENEGDYNSILGYPHVGPRIIALRLQPHHHHNHHHHHPSLHSGTGASDLTTFALLE
;
A
#
# COMPACT_ATOMS: atom_id res chain seq x y z
N MET A 1 27.74 17.80 -23.00
CA MET A 1 28.41 16.81 -23.87
C MET A 1 28.38 17.37 -25.27
N GLY A 2 29.48 17.91 -25.75
CA GLY A 2 29.54 18.74 -26.96
C GLY A 2 30.50 19.92 -26.84
N GLU A 3 31.10 20.11 -25.67
CA GLU A 3 32.15 21.08 -25.43
C GLU A 3 33.51 20.42 -25.68
N SER A 4 34.50 21.22 -26.08
CA SER A 4 35.90 20.77 -26.35
C SER A 4 36.06 19.76 -27.50
N LEU A 5 35.29 19.93 -28.58
CA LEU A 5 35.43 19.12 -29.80
C LEU A 5 36.46 19.67 -30.80
N ASN A 6 37.09 20.82 -30.49
CA ASN A 6 37.97 21.54 -31.40
C ASN A 6 39.25 20.78 -31.76
N ASP A 7 39.69 19.86 -30.89
CA ASP A 7 40.91 19.08 -31.06
C ASP A 7 40.66 17.67 -31.63
N LEU A 8 39.42 17.37 -32.00
CA LEU A 8 39.03 16.07 -32.55
C LEU A 8 39.19 16.05 -34.07
N GLY A 9 39.90 15.04 -34.57
CA GLY A 9 39.92 14.73 -36.00
C GLY A 9 38.58 14.19 -36.50
N TYR A 10 38.38 14.18 -37.82
CA TYR A 10 37.13 13.72 -38.45
C TYR A 10 36.73 12.30 -38.01
N GLU A 11 37.67 11.35 -38.04
CA GLU A 11 37.41 9.95 -37.65
C GLU A 11 36.98 9.83 -36.17
N GLN A 12 37.65 10.57 -35.28
CA GLN A 12 37.30 10.59 -33.86
C GLN A 12 35.92 11.20 -33.62
N MET A 13 35.53 12.21 -34.41
CA MET A 13 34.19 12.79 -34.35
C MET A 13 33.12 11.77 -34.79
N VAL A 14 33.37 11.04 -35.88
CA VAL A 14 32.46 9.99 -36.35
C VAL A 14 32.29 8.89 -35.30
N ASN A 15 33.39 8.40 -34.74
CA ASN A 15 33.35 7.36 -33.70
C ASN A 15 32.61 7.85 -32.45
N LEU A 16 32.83 9.10 -32.03
CA LEU A 16 32.13 9.68 -30.89
C LEU A 16 30.61 9.74 -31.11
N ILE A 17 30.16 10.10 -32.33
CA ILE A 17 28.74 10.13 -32.68
C ILE A 17 28.14 8.72 -32.59
N GLU A 18 28.85 7.71 -33.11
CA GLU A 18 28.41 6.30 -33.07
C GLU A 18 28.35 5.76 -31.63
N ASP A 19 29.35 6.06 -30.81
CA ASP A 19 29.40 5.68 -29.40
C ASP A 19 28.26 6.31 -28.60
N MET A 20 27.97 7.59 -28.86
CA MET A 20 26.86 8.30 -28.25
C MET A 20 25.51 7.67 -28.63
N ASP A 21 25.28 7.39 -29.91
CA ASP A 21 24.03 6.76 -30.37
C ASP A 21 23.85 5.37 -29.77
N THR A 22 24.91 4.56 -29.78
CA THR A 22 24.93 3.21 -29.18
C THR A 22 24.63 3.28 -27.68
N SER A 23 25.29 4.19 -26.96
CA SER A 23 25.06 4.39 -25.53
C SER A 23 23.62 4.80 -25.24
N LEU A 24 23.07 5.74 -26.02
CA LEU A 24 21.68 6.18 -25.88
C LEU A 24 20.70 5.03 -26.14
N LYS A 25 20.96 4.19 -27.13
CA LYS A 25 20.14 3.01 -27.43
C LYS A 25 20.10 2.05 -26.23
N VAL A 26 21.25 1.72 -25.65
CA VAL A 26 21.35 0.84 -24.47
C VAL A 26 20.64 1.46 -23.26
N ILE A 27 20.82 2.77 -23.03
CA ILE A 27 20.15 3.47 -21.92
C ILE A 27 18.64 3.42 -22.08
N ARG A 28 18.12 3.71 -23.28
CA ARG A 28 16.67 3.68 -23.55
C ARG A 28 16.11 2.28 -23.38
N GLU A 29 16.76 1.26 -23.95
CA GLU A 29 16.34 -0.14 -23.82
C GLU A 29 16.24 -0.56 -22.35
N ARG A 30 17.29 -0.27 -21.56
CA ARG A 30 17.30 -0.57 -20.12
C ARG A 30 16.19 0.16 -19.38
N LYS A 31 15.97 1.44 -19.67
CA LYS A 31 14.88 2.23 -19.07
C LYS A 31 13.51 1.66 -19.40
N TYR A 32 13.25 1.35 -20.67
CA TYR A 32 11.96 0.78 -21.08
C TYR A 32 11.73 -0.60 -20.46
N LYS A 33 12.75 -1.46 -20.40
CA LYS A 33 12.65 -2.75 -19.73
C LYS A 33 12.31 -2.61 -18.25
N SER A 34 13.00 -1.72 -17.54
CA SER A 34 12.75 -1.45 -16.12
C SER A 34 11.34 -0.88 -15.88
N LEU A 35 10.93 0.10 -16.70
CA LEU A 35 9.60 0.71 -16.60
C LEU A 35 8.49 -0.30 -16.88
N ASN A 36 8.61 -1.09 -17.95
CA ASN A 36 7.65 -2.14 -18.28
C ASN A 36 7.53 -3.17 -17.15
N GLY A 37 8.66 -3.60 -16.57
CA GLY A 37 8.63 -4.52 -15.42
C GLY A 37 7.88 -3.95 -14.22
N ARG A 38 8.05 -2.65 -13.93
CA ARG A 38 7.32 -1.95 -12.86
C ARG A 38 5.82 -1.84 -13.17
N ILE A 39 5.48 -1.50 -14.41
CA ILE A 39 4.09 -1.42 -14.88
C ILE A 39 3.42 -2.80 -14.76
N ASP A 40 4.06 -3.85 -15.25
CA ASP A 40 3.51 -5.21 -15.22
C ASP A 40 3.32 -5.72 -13.80
N THR A 41 4.29 -5.47 -12.92
CA THR A 41 4.18 -5.84 -11.51
C THR A 41 3.02 -5.11 -10.83
N THR A 42 2.90 -3.80 -11.06
CA THR A 42 1.82 -3.00 -10.47
C THR A 42 0.47 -3.46 -11.00
N ARG A 43 0.37 -3.68 -12.31
CA ARG A 43 -0.85 -4.17 -12.97
C ARG A 43 -1.27 -5.56 -12.45
N LYS A 44 -0.32 -6.46 -12.20
CA LYS A 44 -0.60 -7.77 -11.57
C LYS A 44 -1.10 -7.61 -10.13
N LYS A 45 -0.50 -6.71 -9.34
CA LYS A 45 -0.96 -6.43 -7.97
C LYS A 45 -2.39 -5.90 -7.93
N VAL A 46 -2.74 -4.98 -8.82
CA VAL A 46 -4.10 -4.45 -8.92
C VAL A 46 -5.11 -5.57 -9.21
N ARG A 47 -4.87 -6.39 -10.23
CA ARG A 47 -5.76 -7.53 -10.54
C ARG A 47 -5.91 -8.50 -9.38
N ASN A 48 -4.81 -8.84 -8.70
CA ASN A 48 -4.85 -9.72 -7.54
C ASN A 48 -5.71 -9.14 -6.40
N VAL A 49 -5.61 -7.84 -6.11
CA VAL A 49 -6.45 -7.19 -5.09
C VAL A 49 -7.92 -7.15 -5.53
N GLU A 50 -8.20 -6.86 -6.79
CA GLU A 50 -9.57 -6.87 -7.35
C GLU A 50 -10.20 -8.27 -7.25
N GLU A 51 -9.46 -9.32 -7.56
CA GLU A 51 -9.91 -10.71 -7.44
C GLU A 51 -10.21 -11.09 -5.98
N ILE A 52 -9.32 -10.75 -5.04
CA ILE A 52 -9.54 -10.97 -3.61
C ILE A 52 -10.78 -10.20 -3.14
N HIS A 53 -10.91 -8.92 -3.51
CA HIS A 53 -12.04 -8.08 -3.11
C HIS A 53 -13.37 -8.66 -3.62
N LYS A 54 -13.41 -9.06 -4.89
CA LYS A 54 -14.58 -9.73 -5.49
C LYS A 54 -14.91 -11.03 -4.76
N GLY A 55 -13.90 -11.85 -4.44
CA GLY A 55 -14.09 -13.09 -3.69
C GLY A 55 -14.64 -12.88 -2.28
N LEU A 56 -14.18 -11.84 -1.58
CA LEU A 56 -14.68 -11.48 -0.26
C LEU A 56 -16.13 -10.97 -0.31
N LEU A 57 -16.47 -10.13 -1.29
CA LEU A 57 -17.84 -9.66 -1.48
C LEU A 57 -18.82 -10.83 -1.69
N LEU A 58 -18.48 -11.78 -2.56
CA LEU A 58 -19.29 -12.98 -2.79
C LEU A 58 -19.46 -13.82 -1.52
N GLN A 59 -18.41 -13.97 -0.71
CA GLN A 59 -18.50 -14.70 0.56
C GLN A 59 -19.37 -13.97 1.59
N CYS A 60 -19.31 -12.64 1.64
CA CYS A 60 -20.19 -11.86 2.51
C CYS A 60 -21.66 -12.01 2.06
N GLU A 61 -21.93 -11.90 0.77
CA GLU A 61 -23.29 -12.07 0.21
C GLU A 61 -23.84 -13.47 0.49
N ALA A 62 -23.06 -14.52 0.22
CA ALA A 62 -23.46 -15.91 0.50
C ALA A 62 -23.72 -16.17 2.01
N ARG A 63 -23.01 -15.48 2.91
CA ARG A 63 -23.24 -15.56 4.36
C ARG A 63 -24.46 -14.76 4.82
N MET A 64 -24.83 -13.69 4.10
CA MET A 64 -26.07 -12.93 4.37
C MET A 64 -27.31 -13.69 3.88
N GLU A 65 -27.15 -14.57 2.90
CA GLU A 65 -28.24 -15.39 2.36
C GLU A 65 -28.55 -16.64 3.22
N ASP A 66 -27.72 -16.96 4.23
CA ASP A 66 -28.00 -18.02 5.21
C ASP A 66 -28.97 -17.50 6.30
N PRO A 67 -30.26 -17.91 6.31
CA PRO A 67 -31.26 -17.44 7.26
C PRO A 67 -31.09 -18.15 8.61
N HIS A 68 -29.91 -18.09 9.22
CA HIS A 68 -29.64 -18.63 10.55
C HIS A 68 -29.92 -17.62 11.69
N TYR A 69 -30.64 -16.54 11.38
CA TYR A 69 -31.42 -15.81 12.37
C TYR A 69 -32.91 -16.09 12.11
N GLY A 70 -33.30 -17.35 12.27
CA GLY A 70 -34.70 -17.71 12.40
C GLY A 70 -35.28 -16.96 13.59
N LEU A 71 -36.46 -16.38 13.43
CA LEU A 71 -37.28 -15.85 14.51
C LEU A 71 -37.61 -17.01 15.46
N VAL A 72 -36.68 -17.35 16.36
CA VAL A 72 -37.00 -18.21 17.49
C VAL A 72 -37.84 -17.35 18.41
N GLU A 73 -39.14 -17.65 18.46
CA GLU A 73 -39.97 -17.29 19.60
C GLU A 73 -39.32 -17.92 20.83
N ASN A 74 -38.44 -17.18 21.49
CA ASN A 74 -37.93 -17.57 22.79
C ASN A 74 -39.03 -17.31 23.82
N GLU A 75 -40.08 -18.13 23.79
CA GLU A 75 -41.00 -18.32 24.90
C GLU A 75 -40.31 -19.23 25.93
N GLY A 76 -39.24 -18.70 26.52
CA GLY A 76 -38.42 -19.36 27.51
C GLY A 76 -38.16 -18.37 28.62
N ASP A 77 -38.85 -18.59 29.75
CA ASP A 77 -38.65 -17.93 31.04
C ASP A 77 -37.15 -17.77 31.33
N TYR A 78 -36.64 -16.56 31.08
CA TYR A 78 -35.26 -16.17 31.35
C TYR A 78 -35.07 -16.01 32.87
N ASN A 79 -34.98 -17.13 33.57
CA ASN A 79 -34.37 -17.16 34.89
C ASN A 79 -32.87 -16.84 34.70
N SER A 80 -32.57 -15.57 34.86
CA SER A 80 -31.23 -14.98 34.78
C SER A 80 -30.29 -15.63 35.81
N ILE A 81 -29.58 -16.68 35.39
CA ILE A 81 -28.38 -17.18 36.07
C ILE A 81 -27.21 -16.26 35.67
N LEU A 82 -27.35 -14.97 35.93
CA LEU A 82 -26.21 -14.09 36.11
C LEU A 82 -26.35 -13.47 37.49
N GLY A 83 -25.93 -14.25 38.48
CA GLY A 83 -25.73 -13.78 39.84
C GLY A 83 -24.70 -12.67 39.87
N TYR A 84 -25.17 -11.43 39.78
CA TYR A 84 -24.45 -10.27 40.25
C TYR A 84 -25.45 -9.42 41.06
N PRO A 85 -25.30 -9.32 42.39
CA PRO A 85 -26.21 -8.52 43.16
C PRO A 85 -25.88 -7.05 42.93
N HIS A 86 -26.93 -6.25 42.84
CA HIS A 86 -26.99 -4.83 43.19
C HIS A 86 -26.94 -3.77 42.06
N VAL A 87 -28.16 -3.34 41.70
CA VAL A 87 -28.60 -1.95 41.46
C VAL A 87 -28.30 -1.29 40.11
N GLY A 88 -29.37 -1.17 39.32
CA GLY A 88 -29.62 -0.03 38.41
C GLY A 88 -29.56 -0.36 36.92
N PRO A 89 -30.46 0.20 36.09
CA PRO A 89 -30.50 -0.07 34.66
C PRO A 89 -29.31 0.62 33.95
N ARG A 90 -28.29 -0.14 33.59
CA ARG A 90 -27.17 0.34 32.77
C ARG A 90 -27.55 0.19 31.30
N ILE A 91 -28.29 1.16 30.78
CA ILE A 91 -28.47 1.33 29.34
C ILE A 91 -27.10 1.75 28.77
N ILE A 92 -26.44 0.87 28.01
CA ILE A 92 -25.26 1.24 27.23
C ILE A 92 -25.74 1.57 25.81
N ALA A 93 -25.93 2.86 25.54
CA ALA A 93 -26.16 3.34 24.19
C ALA A 93 -24.82 3.45 23.44
N LEU A 94 -24.55 2.55 22.49
CA LEU A 94 -23.46 2.76 21.53
C LEU A 94 -23.87 3.86 20.54
N ARG A 95 -23.39 5.08 20.78
CA ARG A 95 -23.51 6.19 19.83
C ARG A 95 -22.47 6.02 18.73
N LEU A 96 -22.91 5.74 17.51
CA LEU A 96 -22.04 5.78 16.32
C LEU A 96 -21.60 7.24 16.11
N GLN A 97 -20.32 7.53 16.32
CA GLN A 97 -19.79 8.87 16.03
C GLN A 97 -19.60 9.03 14.52
N PRO A 98 -20.19 10.05 13.88
CA PRO A 98 -19.78 10.46 12.53
C PRO A 98 -18.40 11.10 12.66
N HIS A 99 -17.36 10.44 12.14
CA HIS A 99 -16.02 11.00 12.09
C HIS A 99 -16.04 12.31 11.26
N HIS A 100 -16.05 13.44 11.98
CA HIS A 100 -15.71 14.75 11.44
C HIS A 100 -14.24 14.71 10.99
N HIS A 101 -14.00 14.97 9.71
CA HIS A 101 -12.68 15.33 9.20
C HIS A 101 -12.26 16.65 9.84
N HIS A 102 -11.37 16.59 10.84
CA HIS A 102 -10.62 17.76 11.30
C HIS A 102 -9.20 17.67 10.74
N ASN A 103 -8.94 18.50 9.73
CA ASN A 103 -7.60 18.91 9.36
C ASN A 103 -6.95 19.62 10.55
N HIS A 104 -5.96 18.99 11.18
CA HIS A 104 -4.99 19.71 11.99
C HIS A 104 -3.57 19.31 11.62
N HIS A 105 -2.98 20.19 10.82
CA HIS A 105 -1.55 20.36 10.68
C HIS A 105 -0.99 20.85 12.02
N HIS A 106 -0.09 20.12 12.68
CA HIS A 106 0.97 20.69 13.53
C HIS A 106 2.04 19.66 13.94
N HIS A 107 3.28 20.12 13.85
CA HIS A 107 4.53 19.50 14.31
C HIS A 107 4.52 19.11 15.79
N HIS A 108 5.21 18.02 16.15
CA HIS A 108 6.04 17.94 17.36
C HIS A 108 7.14 16.85 17.20
N PRO A 109 8.30 16.98 17.87
CA PRO A 109 9.58 16.42 17.49
C PRO A 109 9.95 15.12 18.20
N SER A 110 11.09 14.62 17.72
CA SER A 110 11.88 13.51 18.20
C SER A 110 12.03 13.42 19.73
N LEU A 111 11.65 12.27 20.28
CA LEU A 111 12.25 11.70 21.48
C LEU A 111 12.58 10.23 21.18
N HIS A 112 13.88 9.94 21.17
CA HIS A 112 14.43 8.61 21.07
C HIS A 112 14.07 7.77 22.30
N SER A 113 13.50 6.58 22.08
CA SER A 113 13.77 5.41 22.93
C SER A 113 13.80 4.19 22.03
N GLY A 114 14.94 3.50 22.04
CA GLY A 114 15.33 2.51 21.04
C GLY A 114 14.51 1.23 21.04
N THR A 115 14.50 0.57 19.88
CA THR A 115 15.05 -0.79 19.66
C THR A 115 14.48 -1.34 18.35
N GLY A 116 15.36 -1.53 17.36
CA GLY A 116 15.22 -2.58 16.34
C GLY A 116 14.68 -2.16 14.96
N ALA A 117 15.51 -2.44 13.95
CA ALA A 117 15.21 -2.51 12.52
C ALA A 117 15.22 -1.19 11.73
N SER A 118 16.42 -0.66 11.53
CA SER A 118 16.74 0.28 10.45
C SER A 118 17.13 -0.53 9.21
N ASP A 119 16.26 -0.61 8.21
CA ASP A 119 16.64 -1.00 6.85
C ASP A 119 16.98 0.28 6.06
N LEU A 120 18.10 0.91 6.44
CA LEU A 120 18.72 1.97 5.66
C LEU A 120 19.69 1.31 4.66
N THR A 121 19.25 1.10 3.43
CA THR A 121 20.14 0.68 2.34
C THR A 121 21.01 1.86 1.92
N THR A 122 22.15 2.04 2.57
CA THR A 122 23.23 2.93 2.13
C THR A 122 23.99 2.24 0.98
N PHE A 123 24.00 2.86 -0.21
CA PHE A 123 24.89 2.44 -1.29
C PHE A 123 26.26 3.12 -1.11
N ALA A 124 27.33 2.33 -1.06
CA ALA A 124 28.69 2.83 -1.11
C ALA A 124 29.00 3.33 -2.53
N LEU A 125 29.50 4.55 -2.64
CA LEU A 125 30.16 5.05 -3.85
C LEU A 125 31.50 4.30 -3.96
N LEU A 126 31.67 3.57 -5.07
CA LEU A 126 32.96 3.00 -5.45
C LEU A 126 33.65 3.99 -6.40
N GLU A 127 34.88 4.31 -6.02
CA GLU A 127 35.94 4.98 -6.78
C GLU A 127 36.36 4.17 -8.02
#